data_AF-A0A0M9DWH0-F1
#
_entry.id   AF-A0A0M9DWH0-F1
#
_cell.length_a   1.000
_cell.length_b   1.000
_cell.length_c   1.000
_cell.angle_alpha   90.00
_cell.angle_beta   90.00
_cell.angle_gamma   90.00
#
_symmetry.space_group_name_H-M   'P 1'
#
loop_
_entity.id
_entity.type
_entity.pdbx_description
1 polymer ?
#
loop_
_entity_poly.entity_id
_entity_poly.type
_entity_poly.pdbx_seq_one_letter_code
_entity_poly.pdbx_strand_id
1 'polypeptide(L)'
;MIFITEKNPAEAWRKAFISLYNQGKEIEINGFYKNSCAAIEVINPQSSAYSEYYPIAKDQIEVINKYIITGENEDKIDHQWTKLYRKRLFCENNQIEKIISTLNEWPDCPRAQISTWKNGDDLKRDEIAPCLQLLW
;
A
#
# COMPACT_ATOMS: atom_id res chain seq x y z
N MET A 1 -15.16 3.33 13.10
CA MET A 1 -13.79 3.00 12.64
C MET A 1 -13.48 1.61 13.15
N ILE A 2 -12.93 0.75 12.32
CA ILE A 2 -12.55 -0.63 12.66
C ILE A 2 -11.10 -0.63 13.14
N PHE A 3 -10.80 -1.30 14.25
CA PHE A 3 -9.44 -1.48 14.74
C PHE A 3 -9.07 -2.96 14.69
N ILE A 4 -7.92 -3.27 14.12
CA ILE A 4 -7.42 -4.64 13.93
C ILE A 4 -5.96 -4.67 14.36
N THR A 5 -5.61 -5.61 15.23
CA THR A 5 -4.22 -5.91 15.58
C THR A 5 -4.02 -7.41 15.41
N GLU A 6 -3.10 -7.81 14.55
CA GLU A 6 -2.83 -9.22 14.26
C GLU A 6 -1.34 -9.48 14.12
N LYS A 7 -0.92 -10.76 14.19
CA LYS A 7 0.50 -11.10 14.24
C LYS A 7 1.20 -10.91 12.90
N ASN A 8 0.51 -11.21 11.79
CA ASN A 8 1.09 -11.21 10.45
C ASN A 8 0.10 -10.65 9.41
N PRO A 9 0.57 -10.26 8.20
CA PRO A 9 -0.27 -9.68 7.16
C PRO A 9 -1.43 -10.59 6.71
N ALA A 10 -1.24 -11.91 6.67
CA ALA A 10 -2.28 -12.84 6.24
C ALA A 10 -3.46 -12.87 7.23
N GLU A 11 -3.18 -12.94 8.54
CA GLU A 11 -4.18 -12.84 9.60
C GLU A 11 -4.87 -11.48 9.60
N ALA A 12 -4.09 -10.39 9.50
CA ALA A 12 -4.59 -9.04 9.43
C ALA A 12 -5.56 -8.85 8.26
N TRP A 13 -5.24 -9.40 7.08
CA TRP A 13 -6.13 -9.33 5.92
C TRP A 13 -7.46 -10.05 6.16
N ARG A 14 -7.41 -11.30 6.62
CA ARG A 14 -8.63 -12.09 6.91
C ARG A 14 -9.51 -11.38 7.93
N LYS A 15 -8.90 -10.87 9.02
CA LYS A 15 -9.61 -10.13 10.05
C LYS A 15 -10.20 -8.82 9.50
N ALA A 16 -9.46 -8.10 8.66
CA ALA A 16 -9.95 -6.86 8.04
C ALA A 16 -11.18 -7.10 7.19
N PHE A 17 -11.17 -8.12 6.34
CA PHE A 17 -12.31 -8.48 5.51
C PHE A 17 -13.54 -8.84 6.35
N ILE A 18 -13.39 -9.73 7.33
CA ILE A 18 -14.51 -10.16 8.21
C ILE A 18 -15.07 -8.97 9.01
N SER A 19 -14.19 -8.14 9.57
CA SER A 19 -14.61 -6.95 10.33
C SER A 19 -15.34 -5.94 9.44
N LEU A 20 -14.86 -5.71 8.22
CA LEU A 20 -15.53 -4.83 7.26
C LEU A 20 -16.91 -5.37 6.87
N TYR A 21 -17.03 -6.68 6.65
CA TYR A 21 -18.31 -7.31 6.34
C TYR A 21 -19.34 -7.15 7.48
N ASN A 22 -18.92 -7.44 8.72
CA ASN A 22 -19.80 -7.44 9.87
C ASN A 22 -20.14 -6.03 10.41
N GLN A 23 -19.19 -5.08 10.32
CA GLN A 23 -19.28 -3.79 10.99
C GLN A 23 -19.30 -2.60 10.01
N GLY A 24 -19.06 -2.85 8.72
CA GLY A 24 -19.06 -1.82 7.70
C GLY A 24 -20.45 -1.23 7.48
N LYS A 25 -20.48 0.05 7.14
CA LYS A 25 -21.71 0.72 6.72
C LYS A 25 -22.10 0.17 5.35
N GLU A 26 -23.36 -0.20 5.21
CA GLU A 26 -23.92 -0.58 3.92
C GLU A 26 -23.89 0.63 2.98
N ILE A 27 -23.34 0.38 1.80
CA ILE A 27 -23.35 1.32 0.69
C ILE A 27 -23.81 0.55 -0.53
N GLU A 28 -24.64 1.15 -1.37
CA GLU A 28 -25.01 0.60 -2.68
C GLU A 28 -24.46 1.53 -3.75
N ILE A 29 -23.13 1.52 -3.91
CA ILE A 29 -22.46 2.31 -4.94
C ILE A 29 -21.55 1.35 -5.71
N ASN A 30 -21.79 1.21 -7.02
CA ASN A 30 -20.88 0.55 -7.97
C ASN A 30 -20.32 -0.82 -7.53
N GLY A 31 -21.15 -1.69 -6.95
CA GLY A 31 -20.73 -3.04 -6.56
C GLY A 31 -19.92 -3.13 -5.26
N PHE A 32 -19.74 -2.01 -4.55
CA PHE A 32 -19.27 -2.04 -3.17
C PHE A 32 -20.44 -2.31 -2.22
N TYR A 33 -20.24 -3.22 -1.27
CA TYR A 33 -21.30 -3.64 -0.33
C TYR A 33 -21.16 -3.02 1.07
N LYS A 34 -19.92 -2.79 1.51
CA LYS A 34 -19.60 -2.33 2.86
C LYS A 34 -18.44 -1.34 2.80
N ASN A 35 -18.51 -0.26 3.57
CA ASN A 35 -17.43 0.72 3.69
C ASN A 35 -17.23 1.15 5.15
N SER A 36 -15.97 1.28 5.56
CA SER A 36 -15.59 1.81 6.86
C SER A 36 -14.12 2.21 6.84
N CYS A 37 -13.77 3.22 7.63
CA CYS A 37 -12.37 3.50 7.93
C CYS A 37 -11.82 2.43 8.88
N ALA A 38 -10.63 1.90 8.58
CA ALA A 38 -9.96 0.89 9.39
C ALA A 38 -8.52 1.33 9.74
N ALA A 39 -8.10 1.03 10.97
CA ALA A 39 -6.70 1.03 11.38
C ALA A 39 -6.26 -0.41 11.62
N ILE A 40 -5.17 -0.81 10.98
CA ILE A 40 -4.64 -2.17 11.01
C ILE A 40 -3.20 -2.11 11.52
N GLU A 41 -2.93 -2.80 12.61
CA GLU A 41 -1.61 -2.99 13.18
C GLU A 41 -1.16 -4.44 12.94
N VAL A 42 0.06 -4.60 12.45
CA VAL A 42 0.67 -5.92 12.21
C VAL A 42 1.95 -6.01 13.02
N ILE A 43 1.98 -6.92 13.99
CA ILE A 43 3.09 -7.06 14.94
C ILE A 43 4.37 -7.53 14.23
N ASN A 44 4.25 -8.46 13.29
CA ASN A 44 5.36 -8.96 12.48
C ASN A 44 5.05 -8.78 10.98
N PRO A 45 5.39 -7.61 10.40
CA PRO A 45 5.11 -7.32 9.00
C PRO A 45 6.01 -8.10 8.03
N GLN A 46 7.11 -8.71 8.51
CA GLN A 46 8.10 -9.44 7.69
C GLN A 46 7.70 -10.90 7.38
N SER A 47 6.47 -11.31 7.70
CA SER A 47 6.03 -12.68 7.46
C SER A 47 5.87 -12.98 5.97
N SER A 48 6.41 -14.12 5.51
CA SER A 48 6.19 -14.65 4.16
C SER A 48 4.82 -15.30 3.99
N ALA A 49 3.96 -15.27 5.02
CA ALA A 49 2.63 -15.84 4.97
C ALA A 49 1.71 -14.93 4.14
N TYR A 50 1.17 -15.49 3.07
CA TYR A 50 0.09 -14.89 2.29
C TYR A 50 -1.21 -15.63 2.61
N SER A 51 -2.32 -14.90 2.71
CA SER A 51 -3.62 -15.54 2.84
C SER A 51 -3.96 -16.21 1.51
N GLU A 52 -4.30 -17.49 1.54
CA GLU A 52 -4.82 -18.25 0.39
C GLU A 52 -6.10 -17.64 -0.21
N TYR A 53 -6.81 -16.82 0.57
CA TYR A 53 -8.00 -16.10 0.15
C TYR A 53 -7.70 -14.69 -0.39
N TYR A 54 -6.43 -14.29 -0.48
CA TYR A 54 -6.07 -13.04 -1.13
C TYR A 54 -6.36 -13.15 -2.63
N PRO A 55 -6.98 -12.15 -3.27
CA PRO A 55 -7.47 -12.28 -4.65
C PRO A 55 -6.37 -12.25 -5.71
N ILE A 56 -5.10 -12.08 -5.31
CA ILE A 56 -3.94 -12.06 -6.20
C ILE A 56 -3.03 -13.22 -5.83
N ALA A 57 -2.55 -13.95 -6.84
CA ALA A 57 -1.65 -15.08 -6.64
C ALA A 57 -0.29 -14.62 -6.08
N LYS A 58 0.34 -15.47 -5.26
CA LYS A 58 1.60 -15.14 -4.58
C LYS A 58 2.72 -14.77 -5.54
N ASP A 59 2.86 -15.51 -6.64
CA ASP A 59 3.84 -15.26 -7.70
C ASP A 59 3.65 -13.89 -8.35
N GLN A 60 2.41 -13.48 -8.59
CA GLN A 60 2.09 -12.14 -9.10
C GLN A 60 2.48 -11.05 -8.09
N ILE A 61 2.23 -11.26 -6.79
CA ILE A 61 2.64 -10.32 -5.74
C ILE A 61 4.17 -10.17 -5.72
N GLU A 62 4.90 -11.27 -5.84
CA GLU A 62 6.37 -11.27 -5.87
C GLU A 62 6.90 -10.50 -7.09
N VAL A 63 6.27 -10.66 -8.27
CA VAL A 63 6.59 -9.86 -9.48
C VAL A 63 6.34 -8.38 -9.24
N ILE A 64 5.19 -8.02 -8.66
CA ILE A 64 4.86 -6.62 -8.31
C ILE A 64 5.89 -6.03 -7.36
N ASN A 65 6.22 -6.74 -6.28
CA ASN A 65 7.18 -6.29 -5.27
C ASN A 65 8.57 -6.10 -5.88
N LYS A 66 9.02 -7.05 -6.72
CA LYS A 66 10.31 -6.96 -7.42
C LYS A 66 10.35 -5.75 -8.34
N TYR A 67 9.30 -5.55 -9.15
CA TYR A 67 9.21 -4.39 -10.03
C TYR A 67 9.25 -3.07 -9.25
N ILE A 68 8.47 -2.93 -8.18
CA ILE A 68 8.45 -1.68 -7.39
C ILE A 68 9.87 -1.31 -6.95
N ILE A 69 10.63 -2.27 -6.43
CA ILE A 69 11.98 -2.05 -5.89
C ILE A 69 13.01 -1.88 -7.02
N THR A 70 13.11 -2.82 -7.95
CA THR A 70 14.23 -2.88 -8.92
C THR A 70 13.87 -2.35 -10.30
N GLY A 71 12.59 -2.38 -10.68
CA GLY A 71 12.10 -2.01 -12.02
C GLY A 71 12.12 -3.15 -13.02
N GLU A 72 12.56 -4.33 -12.60
CA GLU A 72 12.55 -5.51 -13.45
C GLU A 72 11.12 -6.00 -13.73
N ASN A 73 10.92 -6.65 -14.89
CA ASN A 73 9.65 -7.21 -15.34
C ASN A 73 8.52 -6.18 -15.53
N GLU A 74 8.83 -4.96 -15.97
CA GLU A 74 7.80 -3.94 -16.23
C GLU A 74 6.71 -4.39 -17.23
N ASP A 75 7.11 -5.23 -18.20
CA ASP A 75 6.23 -5.85 -19.19
C ASP A 75 5.18 -6.77 -18.57
N LYS A 76 5.40 -7.25 -17.34
CA LYS A 76 4.47 -8.09 -16.58
C LYS A 76 3.59 -7.31 -15.61
N ILE A 77 3.69 -5.97 -15.61
CA ILE A 77 2.91 -5.09 -14.72
C ILE A 77 1.77 -4.44 -15.50
N ASP A 78 0.57 -4.98 -15.30
CA ASP A 78 -0.63 -4.54 -16.00
C ASP A 78 -1.25 -3.27 -15.40
N HIS A 79 -0.87 -2.91 -14.17
CA HIS A 79 -1.53 -1.83 -13.43
C HIS A 79 -0.69 -0.55 -13.39
N GLN A 80 -1.27 0.54 -13.91
CA GLN A 80 -0.62 1.85 -13.96
C GLN A 80 -0.30 2.40 -12.55
N TRP A 81 -1.10 2.09 -11.53
CA TRP A 81 -0.80 2.48 -10.14
C TRP A 81 0.54 1.92 -9.64
N THR A 82 0.85 0.67 -9.97
CA THR A 82 2.13 0.05 -9.59
C THR A 82 3.31 0.80 -10.21
N LYS A 83 3.17 1.18 -11.50
CA LYS A 83 4.16 1.99 -12.22
C LYS A 83 4.30 3.39 -11.60
N LEU A 84 3.18 3.99 -11.23
CA LEU A 84 3.14 5.29 -10.54
C LEU A 84 3.86 5.23 -9.19
N TYR A 85 3.64 4.19 -8.38
CA TYR A 85 4.32 4.03 -7.10
C TYR A 85 5.83 3.92 -7.27
N ARG A 86 6.31 3.08 -8.20
CA ARG A 86 7.74 3.01 -8.50
C ARG A 86 8.28 4.39 -8.90
N LYS A 87 7.60 5.05 -9.85
CA LYS A 87 8.00 6.35 -10.35
C LYS A 87 8.16 7.35 -9.20
N ARG A 88 7.22 7.41 -8.27
CA ARG A 88 7.22 8.39 -7.16
C ARG A 88 8.16 8.01 -6.01
N LEU A 89 8.33 6.72 -5.73
CA LEU A 89 9.14 6.25 -4.60
C LEU A 89 10.63 6.20 -4.94
N PHE A 90 10.98 5.70 -6.14
CA PHE A 90 12.35 5.36 -6.51
C PHE A 90 12.93 6.20 -7.66
N CYS A 91 12.12 6.76 -8.56
CA CYS A 91 12.62 7.45 -9.75
C CYS A 91 12.62 8.98 -9.62
N GLU A 92 11.47 9.57 -9.33
CA GLU A 92 11.29 11.01 -9.16
C GLU A 92 11.90 11.42 -7.83
N ASN A 93 13.17 11.84 -7.84
CA ASN A 93 13.84 12.36 -6.65
C ASN A 93 13.96 11.31 -5.53
N ASN A 94 14.28 10.05 -5.91
CA ASN A 94 14.42 8.83 -5.09
C ASN A 94 14.14 9.03 -3.59
N GLN A 95 12.86 9.10 -3.24
CA GLN A 95 12.43 9.45 -1.88
C GLN A 95 12.87 8.40 -0.87
N ILE A 96 12.90 7.12 -1.28
CA ILE A 96 13.35 6.00 -0.45
C ILE A 96 14.83 6.19 -0.04
N GLU A 97 15.70 6.49 -0.99
CA GLU A 97 17.13 6.72 -0.71
C GLU A 97 17.34 7.90 0.24
N LYS A 98 16.56 8.98 0.07
CA LYS A 98 16.61 10.14 0.98
C LYS A 98 16.18 9.80 2.39
N ILE A 99 15.13 9.00 2.55
CA ILE A 99 14.69 8.54 3.87
C ILE A 99 15.73 7.65 4.51
N ILE A 100 16.32 6.71 3.76
CA ILE A 100 17.40 5.86 4.27
C ILE A 100 18.58 6.72 4.72
N SER A 101 19.02 7.71 3.92
CA SER A 101 20.10 8.63 4.28
C SER A 101 19.75 9.42 5.55
N THR A 102 18.52 9.94 5.63
CA THR A 102 18.04 10.72 6.78
C THR A 102 18.02 9.89 8.05
N LEU A 103 17.55 8.64 7.99
CA LEU A 103 17.49 7.75 9.15
C LEU A 103 18.87 7.20 9.55
N ASN A 104 19.81 7.09 8.61
CA ASN A 104 21.20 6.77 8.94
C ASN A 104 21.88 7.90 9.73
N GLU A 105 21.55 9.17 9.44
CA GLU A 105 22.10 10.33 10.14
C GLU A 105 21.31 10.67 11.43
N TRP A 106 19.99 10.55 11.39
CA TRP A 106 19.07 10.83 12.50
C TRP A 106 18.01 9.71 12.60
N PRO A 107 18.31 8.61 13.31
CA PRO A 107 17.44 7.43 13.39
C PRO A 107 16.02 7.71 13.90
N ASP A 108 15.87 8.67 14.81
CA ASP A 108 14.58 9.05 15.39
C ASP A 108 13.94 10.26 14.70
N CYS A 109 14.30 10.53 13.43
CA CYS A 109 13.78 11.69 12.71
C CYS A 109 12.25 11.60 12.51
N PRO A 110 11.44 12.45 13.17
CA PRO A 110 9.97 12.40 13.04
C PRO A 110 9.48 12.89 11.67
N ARG A 111 10.40 13.40 10.85
CA ARG A 111 10.17 13.92 9.50
C ARG A 111 10.61 12.94 8.41
N ALA A 112 10.99 11.72 8.78
CA ALA A 112 11.26 10.67 7.82
C ALA A 112 9.92 10.20 7.21
N GLN A 113 9.42 10.91 6.20
CA GLN A 113 8.13 10.64 5.58
C GLN A 113 8.24 10.75 4.05
N ILE A 114 7.51 9.89 3.35
CA ILE A 114 7.39 9.93 1.89
C ILE A 114 5.96 10.27 1.53
N SER A 115 5.76 11.36 0.77
CA SER A 115 4.47 11.62 0.13
C SER A 115 4.44 10.98 -1.24
N THR A 116 3.45 10.13 -1.45
CA THR A 116 3.11 9.65 -2.78
C THR A 116 2.08 10.53 -3.44
N TRP A 117 1.35 11.39 -2.72
CA TRP A 117 0.36 12.32 -3.26
C TRP A 117 0.97 13.65 -3.72
N LYS A 118 0.43 14.24 -4.79
CA LYS A 118 0.78 15.52 -5.40
C LYS A 118 -0.48 16.34 -5.68
N ASN A 119 -0.74 17.35 -4.86
CA ASN A 119 -1.95 18.19 -4.93
C ASN A 119 -2.25 18.79 -6.31
N GLY A 120 -1.24 19.08 -7.14
CA GLY A 120 -1.44 19.66 -8.47
C GLY A 120 -1.77 18.64 -9.56
N ASP A 121 -1.29 17.40 -9.43
CA ASP A 121 -1.44 16.37 -10.45
C ASP A 121 -2.62 15.45 -10.13
N ASP A 122 -2.72 14.99 -8.88
CA ASP A 122 -3.68 13.94 -8.48
C ASP A 122 -5.13 14.44 -8.31
N LEU A 123 -5.36 15.75 -8.36
CA LEU A 123 -6.70 16.32 -8.38
C LEU A 123 -7.30 16.41 -9.80
N LYS A 124 -6.49 16.15 -10.84
CA LYS A 124 -6.98 16.18 -12.22
C LYS A 124 -7.80 14.92 -12.51
N ARG A 125 -8.99 15.11 -13.08
CA ARG A 125 -9.98 14.05 -13.29
C ARG A 125 -9.52 12.92 -14.22
N ASP A 126 -8.61 13.22 -15.15
CA ASP A 126 -8.19 12.30 -16.21
C ASP A 126 -6.86 11.58 -15.91
N GLU A 127 -6.22 11.89 -14.78
CA GLU A 127 -4.97 11.25 -14.37
C GLU A 127 -5.21 10.17 -13.30
N ILE A 128 -4.37 9.14 -13.32
CA ILE A 128 -4.40 8.08 -12.32
C ILE A 128 -3.79 8.61 -11.03
N ALA A 129 -4.59 8.67 -9.97
CA ALA A 129 -4.16 9.12 -8.65
C ALA A 129 -3.82 7.92 -7.72
N PRO A 130 -2.81 8.03 -6.86
CA PRO A 130 -2.49 6.99 -5.89
C PRO A 130 -3.49 6.99 -4.73
N CYS A 131 -3.79 5.80 -4.22
CA CYS A 131 -4.59 5.65 -3.00
C CYS A 131 -3.71 5.69 -1.74
N LEU A 132 -2.44 5.29 -1.86
CA LEU A 132 -1.44 5.56 -0.84
C LEU A 132 -1.16 7.07 -0.83
N GLN A 133 -1.08 7.65 0.36
CA GLN A 133 -0.85 9.09 0.56
C GLN A 133 0.55 9.33 1.12
N LEU A 134 0.84 8.68 2.26
CA LEU A 134 2.06 8.85 3.03
C LEU A 134 2.63 7.49 3.46
N LEU A 135 3.95 7.40 3.51
CA LEU A 135 4.70 6.36 4.24
C LEU A 135 5.50 7.03 5.36
N TRP A 136 5.46 6.42 6.54
CA TRP A 136 6.09 6.89 7.77
C TRP A 136 7.06 5.84 8.28
#